data_AF-A0A183DA95-F1
#
_entry.id   AF-A0A183DA95-F1
#
_cell.length_a   1.000
_cell.length_b   1.000
_cell.length_c   1.000
_cell.angle_alpha   90.00
_cell.angle_beta   90.00
_cell.angle_gamma   90.00
#
_symmetry.space_group_name_H-M   'P 1'
#
loop_
_entity.id
_entity.type
_entity.pdbx_description
1 polymer ?
#
loop_
_entity_poly.entity_id
_entity_poly.type
_entity_poly.pdbx_seq_one_letter_code
_entity_poly.pdbx_strand_id
1 'polypeptide(L)'
;MEDIVPLIVVLFQLEAQDIEVCEQLYKALVDSLAGNSTYCHRIYFDDDFSRYLIVREKFEHLSQGTTGLSCWQASCDLANYLLKFNHEAFCANDVLELGAGCGLVGIALAATGCPRTVTLSDGSEDVLSLIRDNISINFSQVLTTMLK
;
A
#
# COMPACT_ATOMS: atom_id res chain seq x y z
N MET A 1 10.90 -7.78 -4.90
CA MET A 1 10.14 -6.52 -4.70
C MET A 1 10.53 -5.86 -3.40
N GLU A 2 10.71 -6.61 -2.31
CA GLU A 2 11.35 -6.09 -1.08
C GLU A 2 12.70 -5.40 -1.38
N ASP A 3 13.46 -5.87 -2.37
CA ASP A 3 14.74 -5.26 -2.76
C ASP A 3 14.63 -3.90 -3.49
N ILE A 4 13.44 -3.51 -3.99
CA ILE A 4 13.26 -2.27 -4.77
C ILE A 4 12.83 -1.08 -3.91
N VAL A 5 12.14 -1.34 -2.80
CA VAL A 5 11.63 -0.30 -1.91
C VAL A 5 12.77 0.50 -1.27
N PRO A 6 13.87 -0.11 -0.79
CA PRO A 6 15.02 0.64 -0.30
C PRO A 6 15.64 1.56 -1.35
N LEU A 7 15.74 1.10 -2.61
CA LEU A 7 16.23 1.92 -3.73
C LEU A 7 15.35 3.15 -3.94
N ILE A 8 14.02 2.96 -3.96
CA ILE A 8 13.06 4.04 -4.11
C ILE A 8 13.11 5.03 -2.94
N VAL A 9 13.23 4.54 -1.70
CA VAL A 9 13.35 5.40 -0.50
C VAL A 9 14.61 6.26 -0.55
N VAL A 10 15.77 5.64 -0.84
CA VAL A 10 17.05 6.36 -0.93
C VAL A 10 16.97 7.43 -2.02
N LEU A 11 16.40 7.10 -3.18
CA LEU A 11 16.18 8.06 -4.26
C LEU A 11 15.38 9.28 -3.80
N PHE A 12 14.19 9.07 -3.24
CA PHE A 12 13.33 10.17 -2.78
C PHE A 12 13.98 11.00 -1.67
N GLN A 13 14.72 10.37 -0.75
CA GLN A 13 15.42 11.09 0.32
C GLN A 13 16.55 11.97 -0.21
N LEU A 14 17.31 11.51 -1.20
CA LEU A 14 18.37 12.29 -1.84
C LEU A 14 17.78 13.47 -2.63
N GLU A 15 16.73 13.22 -3.42
CA GLU A 15 16.04 14.28 -4.17
C GLU A 15 15.41 15.34 -3.24
N ALA A 16 14.82 14.93 -2.12
CA ALA A 16 14.26 15.86 -1.12
C ALA A 16 15.31 16.76 -0.47
N GLN A 17 16.59 16.36 -0.50
CA GLN A 17 17.73 17.13 0.00
C GLN A 17 18.47 17.90 -1.11
N ASP A 18 17.92 17.94 -2.33
CA ASP A 18 18.54 18.53 -3.53
C ASP A 18 19.91 17.91 -3.85
N ILE A 19 20.08 16.63 -3.52
CA ILE A 19 21.30 15.87 -3.83
C ILE A 19 21.12 15.17 -5.18
N GLU A 20 22.06 15.43 -6.10
CA GLU A 20 22.07 14.77 -7.39
C GLU A 20 22.21 13.25 -7.24
N VAL A 21 21.22 12.53 -7.76
CA VAL A 21 21.20 11.07 -7.81
C VAL A 21 22.01 10.59 -9.02
N CYS A 22 22.92 9.64 -8.81
CA CYS A 22 23.69 9.07 -9.91
C CYS A 22 22.82 8.25 -10.88
N GLU A 23 23.15 8.33 -12.17
CA GLU A 23 22.46 7.60 -13.25
C GLU A 23 22.39 6.08 -12.97
N GLN A 24 23.43 5.52 -12.36
CA GLN A 24 23.50 4.09 -12.06
C GLN A 24 22.39 3.64 -11.10
N LEU A 25 21.94 4.51 -10.19
CA LEU A 25 20.86 4.21 -9.26
C LEU A 25 19.50 4.20 -9.98
N TYR A 26 19.25 5.18 -10.86
CA TYR A 26 18.08 5.17 -11.73
C TYR A 26 18.05 3.96 -12.65
N LYS A 27 19.19 3.60 -13.23
CA LYS A 27 19.31 2.41 -14.08
C LYS A 27 18.96 1.14 -13.32
N ALA A 28 19.53 0.96 -12.12
CA ALA A 28 19.21 -0.19 -11.27
C ALA A 28 17.72 -0.26 -10.92
N LEU A 29 17.07 0.88 -10.66
CA LEU A 29 15.63 0.96 -10.44
C LEU A 29 14.84 0.53 -11.69
N VAL A 30 15.14 1.10 -12.85
CA VAL A 30 14.45 0.79 -14.12
C VAL A 30 14.60 -0.69 -14.47
N ASP A 31 15.81 -1.23 -14.37
CA ASP A 31 16.09 -2.63 -14.65
C ASP A 31 15.33 -3.56 -13.68
N SER A 32 15.12 -3.13 -12.43
CA SER A 32 14.34 -3.86 -11.42
C SER A 32 12.82 -3.74 -11.61
N LEU A 33 12.34 -2.68 -12.27
CA LEU A 33 10.94 -2.46 -12.63
C LEU A 33 10.55 -3.13 -13.97
N ALA A 34 11.53 -3.47 -14.81
CA ALA A 34 11.30 -4.05 -16.12
C ALA A 34 10.70 -5.45 -16.01
N GLY A 35 9.40 -5.57 -16.29
CA GLY A 35 8.69 -6.86 -16.31
C GLY A 35 7.38 -6.81 -17.11
N ASN A 36 7.01 -7.92 -17.74
CA ASN A 36 5.77 -8.07 -18.52
C ASN A 36 4.55 -8.44 -17.64
N SER A 37 4.46 -7.84 -16.45
CA SER A 37 3.34 -8.09 -15.52
C SER A 37 2.12 -7.27 -15.93
N THR A 38 0.91 -7.79 -15.73
CA THR A 38 -0.34 -7.02 -15.82
C THR A 38 -0.67 -6.28 -14.51
N TYR A 39 0.15 -6.50 -13.49
CA TYR A 39 0.07 -5.87 -12.18
C TYR A 39 1.30 -5.04 -11.89
N CYS A 40 1.10 -3.93 -11.18
CA CYS A 40 2.15 -3.11 -10.60
C CYS A 40 1.98 -3.03 -9.08
N HIS A 41 2.96 -2.40 -8.44
CA HIS A 41 2.91 -2.07 -7.03
C HIS A 41 3.02 -0.57 -6.90
N ARG A 42 2.11 -0.01 -6.12
CA ARG A 42 2.13 1.39 -5.73
C ARG A 42 2.61 1.48 -4.29
N ILE A 43 3.56 2.36 -4.06
CA ILE A 43 4.13 2.61 -2.75
C ILE A 43 3.60 3.94 -2.25
N TYR A 44 3.03 3.93 -1.05
CA TYR A 44 2.53 5.11 -0.36
C TYR A 44 3.43 5.40 0.83
N PHE A 45 4.02 6.58 0.86
CA PHE A 45 4.89 7.03 1.95
C PHE A 45 4.13 7.96 2.91
N ASP A 46 4.56 8.00 4.16
CA ASP A 46 4.23 9.10 5.06
C ASP A 46 5.10 10.34 4.76
N ASP A 47 4.77 11.45 5.43
CA ASP A 47 5.35 12.77 5.12
C ASP A 47 6.88 12.82 5.36
N ASP A 48 7.43 11.93 6.20
CA ASP A 48 8.87 11.85 6.52
C ASP A 48 9.60 10.64 5.90
N PHE A 49 8.91 9.86 5.06
CA PHE A 49 9.40 8.62 4.44
C PHE A 49 9.86 7.56 5.46
N SER A 50 9.38 7.61 6.70
CA SER A 50 9.72 6.62 7.74
C SER A 50 8.86 5.36 7.66
N ARG A 51 7.67 5.46 7.07
CA ARG A 51 6.75 4.35 6.87
C ARG A 51 6.26 4.30 5.44
N TYR A 52 5.89 3.11 5.01
CA TYR A 52 5.28 2.92 3.70
C TYR A 52 4.26 1.79 3.71
N LEU A 53 3.35 1.86 2.74
CA LEU A 53 2.45 0.77 2.38
C LEU A 53 2.69 0.42 0.92
N ILE A 54 2.62 -0.87 0.60
CA ILE A 54 2.73 -1.37 -0.76
C ILE A 54 1.39 -1.99 -1.15
N VAL A 55 0.78 -1.47 -2.21
CA VAL A 55 -0.48 -2.00 -2.74
C VAL A 55 -0.23 -2.51 -4.15
N ARG A 56 -0.48 -3.80 -4.35
CA ARG A 56 -0.55 -4.41 -5.67
C ARG A 56 -1.87 -4.05 -6.34
N GLU A 57 -1.78 -3.69 -7.61
CA GLU A 57 -2.92 -3.32 -8.43
C GLU A 57 -2.71 -3.70 -9.90
N LYS A 58 -3.77 -3.71 -10.71
CA LYS A 58 -3.68 -3.84 -12.16
C LYS A 58 -3.49 -2.49 -12.83
N PHE A 59 -2.84 -2.49 -13.98
CA PHE A 59 -2.74 -1.31 -14.84
C PHE A 59 -4.10 -0.89 -15.43
N GLU A 60 -4.98 -1.86 -15.67
CA GLU A 60 -6.31 -1.62 -16.24
C GLU A 60 -7.32 -1.27 -15.13
N HIS A 61 -7.93 -0.09 -15.23
CA HIS A 61 -8.98 0.36 -14.30
C HIS A 61 -10.26 -0.49 -14.36
N LEU A 62 -10.53 -1.14 -15.50
CA LEU A 62 -11.63 -2.08 -15.67
C LEU A 62 -11.04 -3.38 -16.18
N SER A 63 -11.13 -4.44 -15.38
CA SER A 63 -10.66 -5.76 -15.78
C SER A 63 -11.44 -6.85 -15.03
N GLN A 64 -11.59 -8.03 -15.64
CA GLN A 64 -12.36 -9.14 -15.05
C GLN A 64 -13.79 -8.75 -14.63
N GLY A 65 -14.40 -7.81 -15.35
CA GLY A 65 -15.77 -7.34 -15.05
C GLY A 65 -15.89 -6.50 -13.78
N THR A 66 -14.78 -6.04 -13.19
CA THR A 66 -14.76 -5.20 -11.99
C THR A 66 -13.79 -4.03 -12.13
N THR A 67 -14.01 -2.98 -11.33
CA THR A 67 -13.10 -1.84 -11.19
C THR A 67 -12.26 -1.91 -9.90
N GLY A 68 -12.46 -2.94 -9.08
CA GLY A 68 -11.82 -3.07 -7.77
C GLY A 68 -10.37 -3.57 -7.80
N LEU A 69 -9.84 -3.92 -8.98
CA LEU A 69 -8.46 -4.40 -9.13
C LEU A 69 -7.44 -3.27 -9.34
N SER A 70 -7.88 -2.01 -9.41
CA SER A 70 -7.01 -0.83 -9.49
C SER A 70 -7.39 0.19 -8.40
N CYS A 71 -6.39 0.90 -7.88
CA CYS A 71 -6.58 1.94 -6.88
C CYS A 71 -7.21 3.19 -7.52
N TRP A 72 -8.29 3.66 -6.91
CA TRP A 72 -8.96 4.90 -7.32
C TRP A 72 -8.46 6.08 -6.49
N GLN A 73 -8.43 7.28 -7.07
CA GLN A 73 -7.98 8.48 -6.36
C GLN A 73 -8.75 8.72 -5.05
N ALA A 74 -10.05 8.40 -5.02
CA ALA A 74 -10.87 8.52 -3.82
C ALA A 74 -10.37 7.67 -2.64
N SER A 75 -9.80 6.48 -2.88
CA SER A 75 -9.24 5.66 -1.80
C SER A 75 -7.95 6.26 -1.26
N CYS A 76 -7.12 6.86 -2.12
CA CYS A 76 -5.92 7.59 -1.71
C CYS A 76 -6.28 8.79 -0.82
N ASP A 77 -7.25 9.59 -1.26
CA ASP A 77 -7.68 10.79 -0.54
C ASP A 77 -8.32 10.44 0.80
N LEU A 78 -9.15 9.38 0.84
CA LEU A 78 -9.76 8.90 2.08
C LEU A 78 -8.73 8.33 3.06
N ALA A 79 -7.79 7.50 2.59
CA ALA A 79 -6.73 6.97 3.44
C ALA A 79 -5.91 8.11 4.06
N ASN A 80 -5.48 9.08 3.25
CA ASN A 80 -4.74 10.24 3.71
C ASN A 80 -5.53 11.08 4.72
N TYR A 81 -6.81 11.34 4.45
CA TYR A 81 -7.69 12.08 5.36
C TYR A 81 -7.83 11.37 6.72
N LEU A 82 -8.11 10.06 6.72
CA LEU A 82 -8.28 9.29 7.94
C LEU A 82 -6.98 9.27 8.75
N LEU A 83 -5.84 8.99 8.12
CA LEU A 83 -4.55 8.97 8.80
C LEU A 83 -4.19 10.33 9.40
N LYS A 84 -4.40 11.43 8.68
CA LYS A 84 -4.02 12.76 9.14
C LYS A 84 -4.95 13.34 10.20
N PHE A 85 -6.26 13.08 10.11
CA PHE A 85 -7.23 13.86 10.88
C PHE A 85 -8.19 13.05 11.74
N ASN A 86 -8.36 11.74 11.50
CA ASN A 86 -9.50 11.02 12.08
C ASN A 86 -9.21 9.58 12.54
N HIS A 87 -7.96 9.12 12.52
CA HIS A 87 -7.64 7.73 12.86
C HIS A 87 -8.00 7.39 14.32
N GLU A 88 -7.93 8.36 15.23
CA GLU A 88 -8.28 8.19 16.65
C GLU A 88 -9.75 7.80 16.86
N ALA A 89 -10.66 8.23 15.99
CA ALA A 89 -12.08 7.87 16.07
C ALA A 89 -12.33 6.36 15.86
N PHE A 90 -11.36 5.65 15.29
CA PHE A 90 -11.44 4.21 15.05
C PHE A 90 -10.73 3.38 16.14
N CYS A 91 -10.09 4.01 17.12
CA CYS A 91 -9.43 3.33 18.24
C CYS A 91 -10.38 2.37 18.97
N ALA A 92 -9.93 1.12 19.18
CA ALA A 92 -10.68 0.06 19.87
C ALA A 92 -12.02 -0.36 19.23
N ASN A 93 -12.35 0.15 18.04
CA ASN A 93 -13.56 -0.21 17.31
C ASN A 93 -13.31 -1.36 16.31
N ASP A 94 -14.37 -2.10 15.98
CA ASP A 94 -14.39 -2.99 14.81
C ASP A 94 -14.81 -2.18 13.59
N VAL A 95 -14.00 -2.19 12.54
CA VAL A 95 -14.21 -1.40 11.33
C VAL A 95 -14.52 -2.35 10.16
N LEU A 96 -15.52 -2.00 9.36
CA LEU A 96 -15.85 -2.68 8.11
C LEU A 96 -15.71 -1.71 6.94
N GLU A 97 -14.88 -2.06 5.96
CA GLU A 97 -14.79 -1.37 4.68
C GLU A 97 -15.61 -2.12 3.63
N LEU A 98 -16.54 -1.40 2.98
CA LEU A 98 -17.40 -1.92 1.91
C LEU A 98 -16.84 -1.47 0.55
N GLY A 99 -16.68 -2.41 -0.39
CA GLY A 99 -16.12 -2.10 -1.70
C GLY A 99 -14.65 -1.68 -1.59
N ALA A 100 -13.87 -2.47 -0.86
CA ALA A 100 -12.49 -2.15 -0.50
C ALA A 100 -11.54 -2.06 -1.71
N GLY A 101 -11.90 -2.66 -2.86
CA GLY A 101 -11.04 -2.65 -4.05
C GLY A 101 -9.67 -3.23 -3.73
N CYS A 102 -8.59 -2.49 -3.97
CA CYS A 102 -7.24 -2.93 -3.61
C CYS A 102 -6.96 -2.99 -2.09
N GLY A 103 -7.86 -2.48 -1.24
CA GLY A 103 -7.76 -2.54 0.22
C GLY A 103 -6.96 -1.41 0.87
N LEU A 104 -6.59 -0.36 0.13
CA LEU A 104 -5.71 0.71 0.61
C LEU A 104 -6.17 1.33 1.92
N VAL A 105 -7.44 1.73 2.03
CA VAL A 105 -7.94 2.51 3.17
C VAL A 105 -7.90 1.68 4.45
N GLY A 106 -8.48 0.49 4.43
CA GLY A 106 -8.50 -0.37 5.60
C GLY A 106 -7.12 -0.94 5.96
N ILE A 107 -6.24 -1.22 4.99
CA ILE A 107 -4.84 -1.56 5.26
C ILE A 107 -4.12 -0.40 5.96
N ALA A 108 -4.29 0.81 5.45
CA ALA A 108 -3.70 2.01 6.06
C ALA A 108 -4.22 2.23 7.48
N LEU A 109 -5.52 2.10 7.71
CA LEU A 109 -6.11 2.22 9.03
C LEU A 109 -5.62 1.13 9.98
N ALA A 110 -5.53 -0.12 9.52
CA ALA A 110 -4.98 -1.23 10.31
C ALA A 110 -3.51 -1.00 10.70
N ALA A 111 -2.71 -0.43 9.80
CA ALA A 111 -1.29 -0.12 10.05
C ALA A 111 -1.07 0.92 11.16
N THR A 112 -2.10 1.69 11.54
CA THR A 112 -2.03 2.58 12.72
C THR A 112 -1.97 1.81 14.04
N GLY A 113 -2.46 0.56 14.07
CA GLY A 113 -2.62 -0.23 15.29
C GLY A 113 -3.73 0.26 16.23
N CYS A 114 -4.51 1.27 15.82
CA CYS A 114 -5.57 1.85 16.62
C CYS A 114 -6.86 1.00 16.65
N PRO A 115 -7.40 0.52 15.51
CA PRO A 115 -8.63 -0.29 15.51
C PRO A 115 -8.47 -1.63 16.22
N ARG A 116 -9.56 -2.17 16.76
CA ARG A 116 -9.57 -3.53 17.32
C ARG A 116 -9.55 -4.57 16.21
N THR A 117 -10.38 -4.39 15.19
CA THR A 117 -10.32 -5.19 13.96
C THR A 117 -10.65 -4.31 12.75
N VAL A 118 -10.13 -4.69 11.59
CA VAL A 118 -10.51 -4.12 10.30
C VAL A 118 -10.90 -5.27 9.37
N THR A 119 -12.14 -5.26 8.90
CA THR A 119 -12.67 -6.22 7.94
C THR A 119 -12.80 -5.55 6.59
N LEU A 120 -12.15 -6.11 5.57
CA LEU A 120 -12.22 -5.63 4.19
C LEU A 120 -13.20 -6.50 3.41
N SER A 121 -14.14 -5.88 2.69
CA SER A 121 -15.13 -6.60 1.90
C SER A 121 -15.28 -6.04 0.50
N ASP A 122 -15.56 -6.92 -0.45
CA ASP A 122 -15.84 -6.60 -1.84
C ASP A 122 -16.78 -7.66 -2.44
N GLY A 123 -17.39 -7.35 -3.59
CA GLY A 123 -18.33 -8.25 -4.28
C GLY A 123 -17.68 -9.19 -5.30
N SER A 124 -16.39 -9.01 -5.62
CA SER A 124 -15.66 -9.83 -6.59
C SER A 124 -14.61 -10.71 -5.90
N GLU A 125 -14.60 -12.01 -6.21
CA GLU A 125 -13.60 -12.95 -5.66
C GLU A 125 -12.17 -12.61 -6.12
N ASP A 126 -12.01 -12.11 -7.36
CA ASP A 126 -10.71 -11.63 -7.83
C ASP A 126 -10.19 -10.46 -6.98
N VAL A 127 -11.08 -9.56 -6.58
CA VAL A 127 -10.76 -8.43 -5.70
C VAL A 127 -10.43 -8.93 -4.30
N LEU A 128 -11.22 -9.86 -3.75
CA LEU A 128 -10.93 -10.47 -2.45
C LEU A 128 -9.58 -11.20 -2.44
N SER A 129 -9.22 -11.88 -3.53
CA SER A 129 -7.88 -12.48 -3.69
C SER A 129 -6.79 -11.42 -3.67
N LEU A 130 -6.96 -10.32 -4.42
CA LEU A 130 -6.00 -9.22 -4.45
C LEU A 130 -5.85 -8.57 -3.06
N ILE A 131 -6.95 -8.38 -2.33
CA ILE A 131 -6.93 -7.83 -0.96
C ILE A 131 -6.09 -8.73 -0.05
N ARG A 132 -6.26 -10.07 -0.12
CA ARG A 132 -5.47 -11.02 0.68
C ARG A 132 -3.98 -10.92 0.36
N ASP A 133 -3.62 -10.77 -0.91
CA ASP A 133 -2.23 -10.53 -1.32
C ASP A 133 -1.71 -9.22 -0.71
N ASN A 134 -2.49 -8.13 -0.79
CA ASN A 134 -2.09 -6.82 -0.27
C ASN A 134 -1.97 -6.80 1.26
N ILE A 135 -2.86 -7.47 1.98
CA ILE A 135 -2.72 -7.68 3.43
C ILE A 135 -1.40 -8.42 3.70
N SER A 136 -1.13 -9.49 2.95
CA SER A 136 0.08 -10.29 3.15
C SER A 136 1.33 -9.45 2.90
N ILE A 137 1.37 -8.65 1.84
CA ILE A 137 2.49 -7.76 1.53
C ILE A 137 2.80 -6.80 2.70
N ASN A 138 1.78 -6.25 3.37
CA ASN A 138 2.00 -5.24 4.41
C ASN A 138 2.12 -5.81 5.83
N PHE A 139 1.67 -7.06 6.06
CA PHE A 139 1.57 -7.64 7.40
C PHE A 139 2.20 -9.04 7.54
N SER A 140 2.93 -9.54 6.54
CA SER A 140 3.57 -10.88 6.59
C SER A 140 4.80 -10.99 7.53
N GLN A 141 4.92 -10.10 8.52
CA GLN A 141 5.83 -10.24 9.66
C GLN A 141 5.13 -10.12 11.04
N VAL A 142 3.95 -10.72 11.22
CA VAL A 142 3.33 -10.87 12.57
C VAL A 142 3.54 -12.27 13.17
N LEU A 143 4.77 -12.82 13.09
CA LEU A 143 5.15 -14.00 13.90
C LEU A 143 6.64 -14.10 14.31
N THR A 144 7.40 -13.01 14.26
CA THR A 144 8.72 -12.98 14.90
C THR A 144 8.95 -11.61 15.53
N THR A 145 8.57 -11.49 16.81
CA THR A 145 9.14 -10.62 17.88
C THR A 145 8.01 -10.15 18.80
N MET A 146 7.42 -11.05 19.59
CA MET A 146 6.88 -10.78 20.94
C MET A 146 6.70 -12.10 21.70
N LEU A 147 7.80 -12.82 21.91
CA LEU A 147 8.00 -13.59 23.14
C LEU A 147 8.96 -12.77 24.00
N LYS A 148 8.38 -11.94 24.87
CA LYS A 148 8.92 -11.66 26.20
C LYS A 148 7.96 -12.27 27.20
#